data_AF-A0A7J0D7K6-F1
#
_entry.id   AF-A0A7J0D7K6-F1
#
_cell.length_a   1.000
_cell.length_b   1.000
_cell.length_c   1.000
_cell.angle_alpha   90.00
_cell.angle_beta   90.00
_cell.angle_gamma   90.00
#
_symmetry.space_group_name_H-M   'P 1'
#
loop_
_entity.id
_entity.type
_entity.pdbx_description
1 polymer ?
#
loop_
_entity_poly.entity_id
_entity_poly.type
_entity_poly.pdbx_seq_one_letter_code
_entity_poly.pdbx_strand_id
1 'polypeptide(L)'
;MAQTPHIAIVPSPGMGHLIPLGEFAKRFALNHHFLVTFIVPTDGPLSEAQKSYLESLPKGISFVLLPPGPRNPGLGFEPHNLPFP
;
A
#
# COMPACT_ATOMS: atom_id res chain seq x y z
N MET A 1 -16.66 -13.60 23.61
CA MET A 1 -16.16 -12.24 23.29
C MET A 1 -16.24 -12.08 21.79
N ALA A 2 -16.94 -11.07 21.28
CA ALA A 2 -16.96 -10.82 19.83
C ALA A 2 -15.59 -10.25 19.42
N GLN A 3 -14.90 -10.91 18.50
CA GLN A 3 -13.65 -10.38 17.96
C GLN A 3 -13.97 -9.39 16.83
N THR A 4 -13.30 -8.24 16.83
CA THR A 4 -13.38 -7.29 15.73
C THR A 4 -12.64 -7.86 14.52
N PRO A 5 -13.30 -8.02 13.36
CA PRO A 5 -12.63 -8.50 12.16
C PRO A 5 -11.50 -7.56 11.72
N HIS A 6 -10.39 -8.14 11.28
CA HIS A 6 -9.18 -7.40 10.87
C HIS A 6 -8.76 -7.81 9.46
N ILE A 7 -8.66 -6.82 8.57
CA ILE A 7 -8.24 -7.00 7.18
C ILE A 7 -6.79 -6.53 7.02
N ALA A 8 -5.97 -7.35 6.38
CA ALA A 8 -4.65 -6.95 5.87
C ALA A 8 -4.73 -6.69 4.36
N ILE A 9 -4.20 -5.56 3.90
CA ILE A 9 -4.16 -5.18 2.48
C ILE A 9 -2.70 -5.00 2.06
N VAL A 10 -2.28 -5.70 1.01
CA VAL A 10 -0.94 -5.57 0.43
C VAL A 10 -1.09 -4.89 -0.95
N PRO A 11 -0.96 -3.56 -1.05
CA PRO A 11 -1.09 -2.87 -2.34
C PRO A 11 0.16 -3.11 -3.20
N SER A 12 -0.05 -3.16 -4.52
CA SER A 12 1.05 -3.00 -5.48
C SER A 12 1.63 -1.57 -5.39
N PRO A 13 2.94 -1.37 -5.66
CA PRO A 13 3.55 -0.04 -5.62
C PRO A 13 2.86 0.97 -6.54
N GLY A 14 2.67 2.20 -6.05
CA GLY A 14 2.13 3.33 -6.82
C GLY A 14 0.82 3.92 -6.27
N MET A 15 0.64 5.23 -6.45
CA MET A 15 -0.55 5.95 -5.94
C MET A 15 -1.86 5.46 -6.57
N GLY A 16 -1.83 5.03 -7.83
CA GLY A 16 -3.00 4.49 -8.54
C GLY A 16 -3.56 3.20 -7.94
N HIS A 17 -2.76 2.44 -7.18
CA HIS A 17 -3.22 1.28 -6.42
C HIS A 17 -3.58 1.65 -4.98
N LEU A 18 -2.83 2.58 -4.39
CA LEU A 18 -3.01 2.99 -3.00
C LEU A 18 -4.33 3.73 -2.77
N ILE A 19 -4.70 4.66 -3.65
CA ILE A 19 -5.91 5.48 -3.48
C ILE A 19 -7.20 4.63 -3.54
N PRO A 20 -7.42 3.78 -4.56
CA PRO A 20 -8.61 2.94 -4.61
C PRO A 20 -8.71 1.98 -3.43
N LEU A 21 -7.59 1.40 -3.01
CA LEU A 21 -7.56 0.50 -1.87
C LEU A 21 -7.81 1.24 -0.54
N GLY A 22 -7.33 2.47 -0.38
CA GLY A 22 -7.64 3.27 0.79
C GLY A 22 -9.12 3.66 0.84
N GLU A 23 -9.74 4.02 -0.28
CA GLU A 23 -11.20 4.23 -0.35
C GLU A 23 -11.99 2.95 -0.04
N PHE A 24 -11.51 1.80 -0.51
CA PHE A 24 -12.07 0.50 -0.15
C PHE A 24 -11.95 0.22 1.36
N ALA A 25 -10.78 0.47 1.95
CA ALA A 25 -10.54 0.29 3.38
C ALA A 25 -11.43 1.19 4.26
N LYS A 26 -11.64 2.45 3.85
CA LYS A 26 -12.55 3.38 4.54
C LYS A 26 -13.96 2.81 4.70
N ARG A 27 -14.49 2.12 3.68
CA ARG A 27 -15.82 1.51 3.75
C ARG A 27 -15.91 0.46 4.86
N PHE A 28 -14.87 -0.35 5.07
CA PHE A 28 -14.85 -1.33 6.15
C PHE A 28 -14.71 -0.69 7.53
N ALA A 29 -13.79 0.26 7.67
CA ALA A 29 -13.54 0.92 8.95
C ALA A 29 -14.76 1.72 9.41
N LEU A 30 -15.40 2.48 8.50
CA LEU A 30 -16.49 3.38 8.83
C LEU A 30 -17.86 2.70 8.91
N ASN A 31 -18.15 1.74 8.03
CA ASN A 31 -19.50 1.16 7.96
C ASN A 31 -19.62 -0.17 8.70
N HIS A 32 -18.50 -0.89 8.88
CA HIS A 32 -18.50 -2.23 9.46
C HIS A 32 -17.68 -2.33 10.75
N HIS A 33 -17.01 -1.25 11.18
CA HIS A 33 -16.14 -1.21 12.36
C HIS A 33 -15.00 -2.22 12.31
N PHE A 34 -14.49 -2.53 11.11
CA PHE A 34 -13.36 -3.44 10.96
C PHE A 34 -12.05 -2.69 11.19
N LEU A 35 -11.04 -3.42 11.65
CA LEU A 35 -9.67 -2.94 11.62
C LEU A 35 -9.06 -3.23 10.25
N VAL A 36 -8.29 -2.31 9.71
CA VAL A 36 -7.58 -2.49 8.44
C VAL A 36 -6.12 -2.12 8.62
N THR A 37 -5.22 -2.95 8.12
CA THR A 37 -3.78 -2.66 8.07
C THR A 37 -3.26 -2.77 6.66
N PHE A 38 -2.69 -1.67 6.15
CA PHE A 38 -1.91 -1.67 4.93
C PHE A 38 -0.51 -2.19 5.21
N ILE A 39 -0.11 -3.23 4.49
CA ILE A 39 1.24 -3.76 4.50
C ILE A 39 1.88 -3.29 3.21
N VAL A 40 2.59 -2.17 3.24
CA VAL A 40 3.11 -1.52 2.04
C VAL A 40 4.49 -2.08 1.72
N PRO A 41 4.66 -2.81 0.59
CA PRO A 41 5.98 -3.19 0.12
C PRO A 41 6.72 -1.93 -0.34
N THR A 42 7.96 -1.74 0.10
CA THR A 42 8.76 -0.59 -0.32
C THR A 42 10.09 -1.04 -0.90
N ASP A 43 10.49 -0.44 -2.04
CA ASP A 43 11.84 -0.57 -2.61
C ASP A 43 12.79 0.53 -2.09
N GLY A 44 12.34 1.28 -1.08
CA GLY A 44 13.00 2.47 -0.53
C GLY A 44 12.08 3.24 0.43
N PRO A 45 12.42 4.49 0.81
CA PRO A 45 11.55 5.34 1.61
C PRO A 45 10.22 5.61 0.91
N LEU A 46 9.13 5.79 1.68
CA LEU A 46 7.88 6.28 1.11
C LEU A 46 8.07 7.66 0.50
N SER A 47 7.39 7.92 -0.63
CA SER A 47 7.20 9.28 -1.12
C SER A 47 6.35 10.08 -0.12
N GLU A 48 6.60 11.38 -0.02
CA GLU A 48 5.80 12.31 0.81
C GLU A 48 4.29 12.19 0.51
N ALA A 49 3.92 11.98 -0.76
CA ALA A 49 2.52 11.79 -1.16
C ALA A 49 1.91 10.50 -0.59
N GLN A 50 2.67 9.40 -0.57
CA GLN A 50 2.22 8.13 0.00
C GLN A 50 2.07 8.24 1.50
N LYS A 51 3.05 8.85 2.17
CA LYS A 51 3.03 9.05 3.62
C LYS A 51 1.87 9.94 4.05
N SER A 52 1.71 11.11 3.43
CA SER A 52 0.61 12.03 3.71
C SER A 52 -0.75 11.37 3.48
N TYR A 53 -0.89 10.59 2.41
CA TYR A 53 -2.12 9.84 2.15
C TYR A 53 -2.41 8.81 3.25
N LEU A 54 -1.44 7.96 3.61
CA LEU A 54 -1.59 6.92 4.63
C LEU A 54 -1.89 7.50 6.02
N GLU A 55 -1.27 8.63 6.37
CA GLU A 55 -1.51 9.36 7.62
C GLU A 55 -2.87 10.07 7.65
N SER A 56 -3.44 10.40 6.48
CA SER A 56 -4.78 11.01 6.38
C SER A 56 -5.94 10.03 6.56
N LEU A 57 -5.67 8.73 6.64
CA LEU A 57 -6.70 7.70 6.74
C LEU A 57 -7.40 7.74 8.12
N PRO A 58 -8.71 7.45 8.17
CA PRO A 58 -9.47 7.51 9.42
C PRO A 58 -9.02 6.47 10.44
N LYS A 59 -9.44 6.67 11.70
CA LYS A 59 -9.24 5.70 12.78
C LYS A 59 -9.75 4.31 12.39
N GLY A 60 -9.06 3.28 12.85
CA GLY A 60 -9.31 1.88 12.47
C GLY A 60 -8.52 1.44 11.24
N ILE A 61 -7.84 2.35 10.56
CA ILE A 61 -6.90 2.04 9.49
C ILE A 61 -5.48 2.38 9.97
N SER A 62 -4.55 1.47 9.74
CA SER A 62 -3.12 1.64 10.06
C SER A 62 -2.26 1.13 8.92
N PHE A 63 -0.97 1.43 8.95
CA PHE A 63 -0.05 0.91 7.95
C PHE A 63 1.27 0.49 8.57
N VAL A 64 1.91 -0.50 7.94
CA VAL A 64 3.26 -0.97 8.23
C VAL A 64 4.05 -1.02 6.94
N LEU A 65 5.32 -0.66 7.03
CA LEU A 65 6.25 -0.71 5.90
C LEU A 65 7.01 -2.04 5.97
N LEU A 66 6.99 -2.79 4.88
CA LEU A 66 7.85 -3.95 4.78
C LEU A 66 9.30 -3.51 4.53
N PRO A 67 10.29 -4.24 5.07
CA PRO A 67 11.68 -3.98 4.75
C PRO A 67 11.92 -4.17 3.24
N PRO A 68 12.84 -3.40 2.65
CA PRO A 68 13.18 -3.58 1.25
C PRO A 68 13.67 -5.00 1.00
N GLY A 69 13.04 -5.67 0.03
CA GLY A 69 13.44 -6.99 -0.40
C GLY A 69 14.79 -6.95 -1.13
N PRO A 70 15.49 -8.10 -1.26
CA PRO A 70 16.68 -8.18 -2.07
C PRO A 70 16.34 -7.77 -3.51
N ARG A 71 16.92 -6.66 -3.96
CA ARG A 71 16.77 -6.16 -5.33
C ARG A 71 17.42 -7.21 -6.25
N ASN A 72 16.62 -7.99 -6.97
CA ASN A 72 17.15 -8.92 -7.97
C ASN A 72 17.51 -8.11 -9.24
N PRO A 73 18.81 -7.93 -9.57
CA PRO A 73 19.21 -7.13 -10.73
C PRO A 73 18.70 -7.71 -12.06
N GLY A 74 18.38 -9.00 -12.11
CA GLY A 74 17.87 -9.69 -13.30
C GLY A 74 16.37 -9.56 -13.55
N LEU A 75 15.63 -8.90 -12.67
CA LEU A 75 14.20 -8.55 -12.84
C LEU A 75 14.00 -7.03 -12.97
N GLY A 76 15.06 -6.29 -13.26
CA GLY A 76 14.93 -4.89 -13.65
C GLY A 76 14.11 -4.81 -14.94
N PHE A 77 13.04 -4.02 -14.93
CA PHE A 77 12.62 -3.33 -16.15
C PHE A 77 13.79 -2.43 -16.56
N GLU A 78 14.73 -2.98 -17.32
CA GLU A 78 15.61 -2.17 -18.16
C GLU A 78 14.69 -1.31 -19.02
N PRO A 79 14.73 0.03 -18.93
CA PRO A 79 14.13 0.84 -19.96
C PRO A 79 14.91 0.52 -21.24
N HIS A 80 14.41 -0.43 -22.02
CA HIS A 80 14.97 -0.79 -23.31
C HIS A 80 14.98 0.47 -24.17
N ASN A 81 16.13 1.11 -24.21
CA ASN A 81 16.45 2.18 -25.14
C ASN A 81 16.74 1.57 -26.52
N LEU A 82 15.83 0.71 -26.99
CA LEU A 82 15.87 0.16 -28.34
C LEU A 82 15.33 1.24 -29.28
N PRO A 83 16.05 1.62 -30.35
CA PRO A 83 15.47 2.47 -31.38
C PRO A 83 14.25 1.74 -31.97
N PHE A 84 13.12 2.45 -32.03
CA PHE A 84 11.94 1.95 -32.73
C PHE A 84 12.28 1.71 -34.22
N PRO A 85 11.73 0.64 -34.84
CA PRO A 85 11.81 0.46 -36.29
C PRO A 85 11.06 1.57 -37.05
#